data_AF-A0A972EWQ2-F1
#
_entry.id   AF-A0A972EWQ2-F1
#
_cell.length_a   1.000
_cell.length_b   1.000
_cell.length_c   1.000
_cell.angle_alpha   90.00
_cell.angle_beta   90.00
_cell.angle_gamma   90.00
#
_symmetry.space_group_name_H-M   'P 1'
#
loop_
_entity.id
_entity.type
_entity.pdbx_description
1 polymer ?
#
loop_
_entity_poly.entity_id
_entity_poly.type
_entity_poly.pdbx_seq_one_letter_code
_entity_poly.pdbx_strand_id
1 'polypeptide(L)'
;MIKKVIVATVLIAILCTMADAKMPQKGDNVRILIGEGLTVVVIEGFVTDIGNGLICLNSTYAKAGDNFLWTEPTNICTGTGSITVLRWLDKDGVPI
;
A
#
# COMPACT_ATOMS: atom_id res chain seq x y z
N MET A 1 -38.32 18.73 -8.87
CA MET A 1 -36.84 18.78 -9.03
C MET A 1 -36.09 18.50 -7.73
N ILE A 2 -36.47 19.11 -6.60
CA ILE A 2 -35.79 18.98 -5.30
C ILE A 2 -35.59 17.51 -4.85
N LYS A 3 -36.59 16.64 -4.99
CA LYS A 3 -36.45 15.21 -4.66
C LYS A 3 -35.33 14.49 -5.42
N LYS A 4 -35.11 14.81 -6.70
CA LYS A 4 -34.05 14.19 -7.51
C LYS A 4 -32.66 14.66 -7.07
N VAL A 5 -32.54 15.93 -6.67
CA VAL A 5 -31.30 16.50 -6.15
C VAL A 5 -30.92 15.83 -4.83
N ILE A 6 -31.86 15.69 -3.90
CA ILE A 6 -31.63 15.04 -2.59
C ILE A 6 -31.16 13.59 -2.78
N VAL A 7 -31.81 12.82 -3.66
CA VAL A 7 -31.41 11.43 -3.94
C VAL A 7 -29.99 11.37 -4.51
N ALA A 8 -29.62 12.28 -5.40
CA ALA A 8 -28.28 12.33 -5.98
C ALA A 8 -27.20 12.66 -4.93
N THR A 9 -27.43 13.63 -4.03
CA THR A 9 -26.46 13.98 -2.97
C THR A 9 -26.27 12.85 -1.98
N VAL A 10 -27.36 12.16 -1.60
CA VAL A 10 -27.28 11.00 -0.71
C VAL A 10 -26.51 9.85 -1.39
N LEU A 11 -26.75 9.60 -2.67
CA LEU A 11 -26.00 8.58 -3.42
C LEU A 11 -24.51 8.90 -3.49
N ILE A 12 -24.14 10.15 -3.77
CA ILE A 12 -22.74 10.59 -3.84
C ILE A 12 -22.07 10.45 -2.47
N ALA A 13 -22.74 10.88 -1.39
CA ALA A 13 -22.21 10.75 -0.04
C ALA A 13 -21.96 9.28 0.34
N ILE A 14 -22.87 8.37 -0.01
CA ILE A 14 -22.73 6.92 0.23
C ILE A 14 -21.55 6.36 -0.59
N LEU A 15 -21.40 6.77 -1.85
CA LEU A 15 -20.28 6.34 -2.69
C LEU A 15 -18.93 6.86 -2.19
N CYS A 16 -18.88 8.08 -1.64
CA CYS A 16 -17.68 8.64 -1.04
C CYS A 16 -17.21 7.90 0.21
N THR A 17 -18.10 7.21 0.94
CA THR A 17 -17.74 6.42 2.12
C THR A 17 -17.28 5.00 1.82
N MET A 18 -17.39 4.51 0.58
CA MET A 18 -17.05 3.11 0.25
C MET A 18 -15.60 2.89 -0.19
N ALA A 19 -14.84 3.96 -0.41
CA ALA A 19 -13.44 3.88 -0.87
C ALA A 19 -12.46 4.35 0.21
N ASP A 20 -12.57 3.80 1.42
CA ASP A 20 -11.58 4.04 2.48
C ASP A 20 -10.48 3.00 2.40
N ALA A 21 -9.60 3.14 1.39
CA ALA A 21 -8.34 2.43 1.40
C ALA A 21 -7.47 3.09 2.48
N LYS A 22 -7.43 2.48 3.67
CA LYS A 22 -6.60 2.94 4.78
C LYS A 22 -5.17 3.16 4.28
N MET A 23 -4.68 4.38 4.32
CA MET A 23 -3.26 4.63 4.04
C MET A 23 -2.44 4.08 5.20
N PRO A 24 -1.30 3.41 4.94
CA PRO A 24 -0.39 3.02 6.01
C PRO A 24 0.14 4.26 6.74
N GLN A 25 0.69 4.06 7.93
CA GLN A 25 1.28 5.11 8.74
C GLN A 25 2.73 4.76 9.07
N LYS A 26 3.53 5.78 9.43
CA LYS A 26 4.88 5.58 9.91
C LYS A 26 4.89 4.62 11.11
N GLY A 27 5.72 3.58 11.03
CA GLY A 27 5.81 2.50 12.01
C GLY A 27 5.01 1.24 11.65
N ASP A 28 4.10 1.30 10.67
CA ASP A 28 3.40 0.11 10.20
C ASP A 28 4.37 -0.89 9.57
N ASN A 29 4.23 -2.18 9.91
CA ASN A 29 4.89 -3.26 9.20
C ASN A 29 4.02 -3.67 8.01
N VAL A 30 4.57 -3.58 6.79
CA VAL A 30 3.80 -3.80 5.56
C VAL A 30 4.54 -4.69 4.57
N ARG A 31 3.74 -5.39 3.76
CA ARG A 31 4.15 -6.04 2.51
C ARG A 31 3.59 -5.25 1.35
N ILE A 32 4.47 -4.76 0.48
CA ILE A 32 4.13 -4.05 -0.75
C ILE A 32 4.45 -4.96 -1.94
N LEU A 33 3.49 -5.10 -2.85
CA LEU A 33 3.68 -5.74 -4.16
C LEU A 33 3.74 -4.65 -5.22
N ILE A 34 4.84 -4.61 -5.96
CA ILE A 34 5.06 -3.68 -7.06
C ILE A 34 5.03 -4.47 -8.36
N GLY A 35 4.26 -3.99 -9.33
CA GLY A 35 4.29 -4.53 -10.69
C GLY A 35 5.45 -3.92 -11.46
N GLU A 36 6.38 -4.75 -11.91
CA GLU A 36 7.49 -4.34 -12.77
C GLU A 36 7.49 -5.20 -14.05
N GLY A 37 6.88 -4.66 -15.11
CA GLY A 37 6.66 -5.40 -16.35
C GLY A 37 5.77 -6.63 -16.15
N LEU A 38 6.32 -7.82 -16.39
CA LEU A 38 5.62 -9.10 -16.19
C LEU A 38 5.92 -9.74 -14.82
N THR A 39 6.73 -9.09 -13.99
CA THR A 39 7.19 -9.61 -12.70
C THR A 39 6.55 -8.83 -11.55
N VAL A 40 6.28 -9.52 -10.45
CA VAL A 40 5.84 -8.89 -9.20
C VAL A 40 7.01 -8.91 -8.22
N VAL A 41 7.38 -7.72 -7.75
CA VAL A 41 8.36 -7.55 -6.68
C VAL A 41 7.61 -7.42 -5.37
N VAL A 42 7.98 -8.25 -4.38
CA VAL A 42 7.48 -8.17 -3.02
C VAL A 42 8.54 -7.49 -2.16
N ILE A 43 8.15 -6.45 -1.44
CA ILE A 43 8.99 -5.74 -0.49
C ILE A 43 8.30 -5.79 0.86
N GLU A 44 9.02 -6.22 1.90
CA GLU A 44 8.53 -6.14 3.28
C GLU A 44 9.38 -5.19 4.08
N GLY A 45 8.75 -4.54 5.06
CA GLY A 45 9.44 -3.68 6.01
C GLY A 45 8.54 -2.72 6.76
N PHE A 46 9.17 -1.86 7.54
CA PHE A 46 8.49 -0.86 8.34
C PHE A 46 8.43 0.49 7.62
N VAL A 47 7.27 1.12 7.62
CA VAL A 47 7.10 2.45 7.04
C VAL A 47 7.90 3.48 7.83
N THR A 48 8.82 4.16 7.16
CA THR A 48 9.64 5.22 7.75
C THR A 48 9.14 6.61 7.41
N ASP A 49 8.53 6.78 6.24
CA ASP A 49 7.96 8.05 5.77
C ASP A 49 6.91 7.86 4.68
N ILE A 50 5.98 8.82 4.55
CA ILE A 50 4.97 8.88 3.49
C ILE A 50 4.79 10.33 3.06
N GLY A 51 4.95 10.60 1.76
CA GLY A 51 4.77 11.93 1.22
C GLY A 51 5.11 11.99 -0.27
N ASN A 52 4.64 13.04 -0.95
CA ASN A 52 4.98 13.32 -2.36
C ASN A 52 4.72 12.14 -3.33
N GLY A 53 3.69 11.33 -3.06
CA GLY A 53 3.38 10.14 -3.86
C GLY A 53 4.34 8.97 -3.65
N LEU A 54 5.14 9.00 -2.58
CA LEU A 54 6.08 7.95 -2.20
C LEU A 54 5.69 7.35 -0.84
N ILE A 55 6.03 6.08 -0.68
CA ILE A 55 6.11 5.40 0.62
C ILE A 55 7.54 4.89 0.81
N CYS A 56 8.15 5.27 1.92
CA CYS A 56 9.49 4.84 2.27
C CYS A 56 9.43 3.77 3.35
N LEU A 57 10.22 2.71 3.17
CA LEU A 57 10.32 1.57 4.07
C LEU A 57 11.77 1.42 4.53
N ASN A 58 11.94 1.06 5.80
CA ASN A 58 13.10 0.28 6.22
C ASN A 58 12.78 -1.18 5.87
N SER A 59 13.16 -1.59 4.65
CA SER A 59 12.85 -2.90 4.10
C SER A 59 13.69 -3.98 4.75
N THR A 60 13.05 -5.05 5.23
CA THR A 60 13.74 -6.23 5.76
C THR A 60 14.26 -7.13 4.65
N TYR A 61 13.50 -7.29 3.58
CA TYR A 61 13.90 -8.00 2.37
C TYR A 61 13.04 -7.58 1.17
N ALA A 62 13.51 -7.92 -0.03
CA ALA A 62 12.68 -7.96 -1.21
C ALA A 62 12.97 -9.17 -2.10
N LYS A 63 11.95 -9.59 -2.84
CA LYS A 63 12.02 -10.73 -3.78
C LYS A 63 11.25 -10.47 -5.06
N ALA A 64 11.72 -11.07 -6.15
CA ALA A 64 11.03 -11.13 -7.43
C ALA A 64 10.81 -12.61 -7.77
N GLY A 65 9.57 -13.09 -7.62
CA GLY A 65 9.29 -14.54 -7.60
C GLY A 65 9.99 -15.22 -6.42
N ASP A 66 10.81 -16.23 -6.72
CA ASP A 66 11.60 -16.98 -5.72
C ASP A 66 13.01 -16.41 -5.49
N ASN A 67 13.40 -15.38 -6.24
CA ASN A 67 14.74 -14.78 -6.14
C ASN A 67 14.73 -13.59 -5.18
N PHE A 68 15.61 -13.62 -4.18
CA PHE A 68 15.85 -12.45 -3.34
C PHE A 68 16.62 -11.38 -4.11
N LEU A 69 16.12 -10.16 -4.06
CA LEU A 69 16.84 -8.97 -4.52
C LEU A 69 17.78 -8.46 -3.43
N TRP A 70 17.30 -8.49 -2.17
CA TRP A 70 18.10 -8.27 -0.97
C TRP A 70 17.45 -8.95 0.23
N THR A 71 18.27 -9.24 1.23
CA THR A 71 17.86 -9.83 2.53
C THR A 71 18.38 -9.03 3.72
N GLU A 72 19.13 -7.95 3.48
CA GLU A 72 19.65 -7.07 4.51
C GLU A 72 18.80 -5.79 4.61
N PRO A 73 18.62 -5.24 5.82
CA PRO A 73 17.85 -4.03 6.03
C PRO A 73 18.29 -2.87 5.14
N THR A 74 17.39 -2.40 4.28
CA THR A 74 17.67 -1.36 3.29
C THR A 74 16.55 -0.32 3.27
N ASN A 75 16.91 0.96 3.29
CA ASN A 75 15.93 2.03 3.10
C ASN A 75 15.57 2.16 1.62
N ILE A 76 14.30 2.01 1.29
CA ILE A 76 13.79 2.14 -0.08
C ILE A 76 12.52 2.97 -0.08
N CYS A 77 12.34 3.78 -1.12
CA CYS A 77 11.10 4.50 -1.37
C CYS A 77 10.50 4.03 -2.68
N THR A 78 9.19 3.76 -2.69
CA THR A 78 8.46 3.40 -3.91
C THR A 78 7.31 4.35 -4.16
N GLY A 79 7.00 4.56 -5.44
CA GLY A 79 5.83 5.33 -5.87
C GLY A 79 4.54 4.63 -5.49
N THR A 80 3.60 5.32 -4.86
CA THR A 80 2.30 4.74 -4.51
C THR A 80 1.52 4.27 -5.74
N GLY A 81 1.77 4.89 -6.91
CA GLY A 81 1.16 4.49 -8.17
C GLY A 81 1.66 3.17 -8.77
N SER A 82 2.81 2.64 -8.32
CA SER A 82 3.33 1.33 -8.76
C SER A 82 2.89 0.19 -7.83
N ILE A 83 2.27 0.52 -6.70
CA ILE A 83 1.80 -0.46 -5.71
C ILE A 83 0.52 -1.11 -6.23
N THR A 84 0.60 -2.42 -6.43
CA THR A 84 -0.54 -3.25 -6.83
C THR A 84 -1.28 -3.81 -5.63
N VAL A 85 -0.56 -4.14 -4.55
CA VAL A 85 -1.13 -4.63 -3.29
C VAL A 85 -0.31 -4.09 -2.13
N LEU A 86 -1.01 -3.63 -1.09
CA LEU A 86 -0.43 -3.31 0.21
C LEU A 86 -1.13 -4.13 1.29
N ARG A 87 -0.38 -4.79 2.16
CA ARG A 87 -0.91 -5.54 3.31
C ARG A 87 -0.15 -5.17 4.56
N TRP A 88 -0.86 -5.00 5.68
CA TRP A 88 -0.23 -4.93 6.99
C TRP A 88 0.18 -6.33 7.42
N LEU A 89 1.28 -6.42 8.15
CA LEU A 89 1.81 -7.66 8.69
C LEU A 89 1.74 -7.63 10.22
N ASP A 90 1.49 -8.78 10.82
CA ASP A 90 1.70 -8.97 12.24
C ASP A 90 3.21 -9.08 12.58
N LYS A 91 3.49 -9.41 13.85
CA LYS A 91 4.85 -9.60 14.35
C LYS A 91 5.58 -10.80 13.74
N ASP A 92 4.85 -11.75 13.16
CA ASP A 92 5.37 -12.98 12.58
C ASP A 92 5.48 -12.89 11.05
N GLY A 93 5.18 -11.73 10.46
CA GLY A 93 5.23 -11.50 9.01
C GLY A 93 4.01 -12.01 8.25
N VAL A 94 2.90 -12.27 8.95
CA VAL A 94 1.65 -12.77 8.36
C VAL A 94 0.71 -11.59 8.08
N PRO A 95 0.10 -11.54 6.88
CA PRO A 95 -0.89 -10.49 6.58
C PRO A 95 -2.09 -10.51 7.53
N ILE A 96 -2.48 -9.33 8.01
CA ILE A 96 -3.67 -9.09 8.86
C ILE A 96 -4.86 -8.54 8.08
#